data_AF-A0A2N2XP02-F1
#
_entry.id   AF-A0A2N2XP02-F1
#
_cell.length_a   1.000
_cell.length_b   1.000
_cell.length_c   1.000
_cell.angle_alpha   90.00
_cell.angle_beta   90.00
_cell.angle_gamma   90.00
#
_symmetry.space_group_name_H-M   'P 1'
#
loop_
_entity.id
_entity.type
_entity.pdbx_description
1 polymer ?
#
loop_
_entity_poly.entity_id
_entity_poly.type
_entity_poly.pdbx_seq_one_letter_code
_entity_poly.pdbx_strand_id
1 'polypeptide(L)'
;MKKIALFLALGLFIVTTLSGQDIHLSQYDASPIIQNPANTGVDKNMKYRIVNQYRNQWDAVAYKSFISTALAYDMPLKEKWGVGGYVLNDNSSRVFNSFNFTLSGSHDIAMGNQDKHHLLIGLQAGIIHKKMRTGNYSFDSQYSDGSFDTDLPSNEVFEKEVRLMPEVNMGFAYMNTDKSLRYNPYGGLSLSHITNPRENFMSEGYESRLPLKYIIQM
;
A
#
# COMPACT_ATOMS: atom_id res chain seq x y z
N MET A 1 35.28 2.84 -20.69
CA MET A 1 35.34 3.51 -19.37
C MET A 1 34.47 4.77 -19.30
N LYS A 2 34.57 5.74 -20.23
CA LYS A 2 33.75 6.98 -20.22
C LYS A 2 32.22 6.75 -20.24
N LYS A 3 31.74 5.72 -20.96
CA LYS A 3 30.31 5.36 -21.02
C LYS A 3 29.76 4.77 -19.70
N ILE A 4 30.61 4.07 -18.94
CA ILE A 4 30.25 3.49 -17.63
C ILE A 4 30.19 4.59 -16.57
N ALA A 5 31.14 5.53 -16.61
CA ALA A 5 31.13 6.71 -15.76
C ALA A 5 29.90 7.61 -16.02
N LEU A 6 29.48 7.75 -17.27
CA LEU A 6 28.25 8.48 -17.62
C LEU A 6 26.99 7.78 -17.09
N PHE A 7 26.93 6.44 -17.15
CA PHE A 7 25.82 5.65 -16.60
C PHE A 7 25.74 5.74 -15.07
N LEU A 8 26.90 5.68 -14.40
CA LEU A 8 27.01 5.88 -12.95
C LEU A 8 26.64 7.32 -12.55
N ALA A 9 27.08 8.32 -13.31
CA ALA A 9 26.73 9.71 -13.08
C ALA A 9 25.23 9.99 -13.30
N LEU A 10 24.60 9.33 -14.29
CA LEU A 10 23.15 9.44 -14.52
C LEU A 10 22.33 8.77 -13.40
N GLY A 11 22.82 7.67 -12.84
CA GLY A 11 22.19 6.99 -11.69
C GLY A 11 22.25 7.79 -10.39
N LEU A 12 23.24 8.67 -10.22
CA LEU A 12 23.42 9.52 -9.04
C LEU A 12 22.53 10.77 -9.00
N PHE A 13 21.84 11.11 -10.10
CA PHE A 13 20.98 12.29 -10.19
C PHE A 13 19.48 12.02 -9.98
N ILE A 14 19.10 10.79 -9.64
CA ILE A 14 17.71 10.47 -9.26
C ILE A 14 17.56 10.76 -7.75
N VAL A 15 17.62 12.05 -7.39
CA VAL A 15 17.11 12.51 -6.10
C VAL A 15 15.62 12.79 -6.33
N THR A 16 14.81 11.73 -6.26
CA THR A 16 13.36 11.90 -6.22
C THR A 16 12.98 12.53 -4.89
N THR A 17 12.03 13.46 -4.96
CA THR A 17 11.34 14.00 -3.79
C THR A 17 10.87 12.84 -2.91
N LEU A 18 11.24 12.87 -1.62
CA LEU A 18 10.74 11.93 -0.63
C LEU A 18 9.23 12.18 -0.47
N SER A 19 8.42 11.44 -1.22
CA SER A 19 7.00 11.28 -0.92
C SER A 19 6.86 10.20 0.13
N GLY A 20 5.97 10.41 1.10
CA GLY A 20 5.74 9.46 2.20
C GLY A 20 5.46 8.04 1.67
N GLN A 21 5.98 7.04 2.38
CA GLN A 21 5.81 5.64 2.03
C GLN A 21 4.59 5.08 2.74
N ASP A 22 3.76 4.33 2.00
CA ASP A 22 2.74 3.50 2.60
C ASP A 22 3.36 2.32 3.35
N ILE A 23 2.53 1.59 4.09
CA ILE A 23 2.97 0.38 4.78
C ILE A 23 3.52 -0.64 3.78
N HIS A 24 4.75 -1.07 4.03
CA HIS A 24 5.38 -2.18 3.34
C HIS A 24 5.38 -3.41 4.25
N LEU A 25 5.02 -4.55 3.69
CA LEU A 25 5.12 -5.83 4.39
C LEU A 25 6.36 -6.57 3.89
N SER A 26 7.07 -7.25 4.78
CA SER A 26 8.30 -7.98 4.43
C SER A 26 8.04 -9.18 3.52
N GLN A 27 6.86 -9.79 3.61
CA GLN A 27 6.44 -10.92 2.78
C GLN A 27 5.41 -10.45 1.74
N TYR A 28 5.74 -9.42 0.98
CA TYR A 28 4.83 -8.86 -0.02
C TYR A 28 4.35 -9.95 -1.00
N ASP A 29 5.23 -10.85 -1.44
CA ASP A 29 4.93 -11.95 -2.38
C ASP A 29 3.88 -12.95 -1.87
N ALA A 30 3.76 -13.11 -0.55
CA ALA A 30 2.76 -14.01 0.02
C ALA A 30 1.33 -13.48 -0.23
N SER A 31 1.14 -12.16 -0.31
CA SER A 31 -0.17 -11.51 -0.50
C SER A 31 -0.20 -10.65 -1.78
N PRO A 32 -0.22 -11.27 -2.98
CA PRO A 32 -0.13 -10.52 -4.24
C PRO A 32 -1.37 -9.65 -4.51
N ILE A 33 -2.52 -9.95 -3.89
CA ILE A 33 -3.72 -9.10 -3.88
C ILE A 33 -3.47 -7.70 -3.29
N ILE A 34 -2.58 -7.58 -2.30
CA ILE A 34 -2.24 -6.27 -1.70
C ILE A 34 -1.35 -5.47 -2.64
N GLN A 35 -0.52 -6.14 -3.43
CA GLN A 35 0.39 -5.47 -4.37
C GLN A 35 -0.33 -4.99 -5.63
N ASN A 36 -1.13 -5.88 -6.23
CA ASN A 36 -1.78 -5.63 -7.51
C ASN A 36 -3.19 -6.27 -7.52
N PRO A 37 -4.26 -5.47 -7.67
CA PRO A 37 -5.63 -5.98 -7.80
C PRO A 37 -5.79 -7.08 -8.85
N ALA A 38 -5.02 -7.02 -9.95
CA ALA A 38 -5.07 -8.01 -11.03
C ALA A 38 -4.66 -9.42 -10.58
N ASN A 39 -3.88 -9.53 -9.51
CA ASN A 39 -3.42 -10.83 -8.99
C ASN A 39 -4.44 -11.51 -8.04
N THR A 40 -5.64 -10.95 -7.88
CA THR A 40 -6.71 -11.55 -7.08
C THR A 40 -7.12 -12.90 -7.70
N GLY A 41 -7.08 -13.98 -6.94
CA GLY A 41 -7.51 -15.30 -7.43
C GLY A 41 -6.73 -15.82 -8.64
N VAL A 42 -5.51 -15.34 -8.86
CA VAL A 42 -4.73 -15.62 -10.08
C VAL A 42 -4.29 -17.08 -10.19
N ASP A 43 -4.10 -17.75 -9.04
CA ASP A 43 -3.73 -19.16 -9.03
C ASP A 43 -4.99 -20.04 -9.11
N LYS A 44 -5.22 -20.56 -10.31
CA LYS A 44 -6.37 -21.42 -10.62
C LYS A 44 -6.30 -22.81 -9.98
N ASN A 45 -5.13 -23.23 -9.48
CA ASN A 45 -5.00 -24.53 -8.81
C ASN A 45 -5.42 -24.47 -7.34
N MET A 46 -5.50 -23.27 -6.75
CA MET A 46 -5.93 -23.08 -5.37
C MET A 46 -7.45 -22.88 -5.30
N LYS A 47 -8.10 -23.48 -4.29
CA LYS A 47 -9.53 -23.21 -4.01
C LYS A 47 -9.73 -21.84 -3.37
N TYR A 48 -8.84 -21.48 -2.47
CA TYR A 48 -8.77 -20.20 -1.78
C TYR A 48 -7.37 -20.03 -1.18
N ARG A 49 -6.99 -18.81 -0.89
CA ARG A 49 -5.77 -18.45 -0.16
C ARG A 49 -6.13 -17.49 0.97
N ILE A 50 -5.62 -17.77 2.16
CA ILE A 50 -5.68 -16.90 3.34
C ILE A 50 -4.25 -16.61 3.74
N VAL A 51 -3.92 -15.33 3.93
CA VAL A 51 -2.58 -14.91 4.32
C VAL A 51 -2.69 -13.93 5.47
N ASN A 52 -2.08 -14.26 6.59
CA ASN A 52 -1.91 -13.35 7.70
C ASN A 52 -0.45 -12.91 7.77
N GLN A 53 -0.21 -11.61 7.88
CA GLN A 53 1.11 -11.04 8.02
C GLN A 53 1.14 -10.14 9.24
N TYR A 54 2.18 -10.29 10.05
CA TYR A 54 2.45 -9.47 11.21
C TYR A 54 3.87 -8.93 11.10
N ARG A 55 4.01 -7.62 11.20
CA ARG A 55 5.30 -6.92 11.17
C ARG A 55 5.42 -6.04 12.40
N ASN A 56 6.49 -6.23 13.16
CA ASN A 56 6.89 -5.34 14.25
C ASN A 56 8.20 -4.66 13.86
N GLN A 57 8.24 -3.33 13.87
CA GLN A 57 9.43 -2.53 13.58
C GLN A 57 9.85 -1.70 14.79
N TRP A 58 11.17 -1.61 14.95
CA TRP A 58 11.86 -0.78 15.95
C TRP A 58 11.58 -1.20 17.40
N ASP A 59 11.18 -2.45 17.60
CA ASP A 59 10.86 -3.02 18.92
C ASP A 59 11.99 -2.88 19.95
N ALA A 60 13.24 -2.97 19.49
CA ALA A 60 14.42 -2.88 20.35
C ALA A 60 14.82 -1.44 20.72
N VAL A 61 14.31 -0.43 20.01
CA VAL A 61 14.80 0.96 20.12
C VAL A 61 13.67 1.93 20.51
N ALA A 62 12.44 1.66 20.08
CA ALA A 62 11.28 2.48 20.37
C ALA A 62 10.49 1.90 21.56
N TYR A 63 10.23 2.72 22.58
CA TYR A 63 9.36 2.36 23.72
C TYR A 63 7.92 2.00 23.28
N LYS A 64 7.51 2.46 22.09
CA LYS A 64 6.26 2.10 21.41
C LYS A 64 6.59 1.71 19.97
N SER A 65 6.56 0.42 19.69
CA SER A 65 6.91 -0.12 18.37
C SER A 65 5.86 0.18 17.31
N PHE A 66 6.29 0.12 16.04
CA PHE A 66 5.40 0.23 14.89
C PHE A 66 4.91 -1.17 14.53
N ILE A 67 3.59 -1.37 14.61
CA ILE A 67 2.97 -2.68 14.41
C ILE A 67 2.03 -2.61 13.21
N SER A 68 2.35 -3.37 12.16
CA SER A 68 1.50 -3.53 10.99
C SER A 68 1.00 -4.97 10.92
N THR A 69 -0.32 -5.13 10.76
CA THR A 69 -0.97 -6.44 10.59
C THR A 69 -1.79 -6.42 9.31
N ALA A 70 -1.68 -7.47 8.50
CA ALA A 70 -2.51 -7.65 7.32
C ALA A 70 -3.16 -9.04 7.33
N LEU A 71 -4.42 -9.10 6.93
CA LEU A 71 -5.14 -10.34 6.65
C LEU A 71 -5.71 -10.23 5.24
N ALA A 72 -5.30 -11.11 4.35
CA ALA A 72 -5.76 -11.17 2.97
C ALA A 72 -6.46 -12.50 2.70
N TYR A 73 -7.50 -12.44 1.87
CA TYR A 73 -8.22 -13.59 1.36
C TYR A 73 -8.46 -13.42 -0.14
N ASP A 74 -8.23 -14.46 -0.93
CA ASP A 74 -8.63 -14.49 -2.33
C ASP A 74 -8.92 -15.89 -2.83
N MET A 75 -9.77 -15.98 -3.86
CA MET A 75 -10.13 -17.24 -4.50
C MET A 75 -10.43 -17.03 -5.99
N PRO A 76 -10.08 -18.00 -6.85
CA PRO A 76 -10.59 -18.03 -8.22
C PRO A 76 -12.09 -18.37 -8.24
N LEU A 77 -12.82 -17.74 -9.13
CA LEU A 77 -14.24 -17.93 -9.38
C LEU A 77 -14.47 -18.15 -10.89
N LYS A 78 -15.15 -19.25 -11.26
CA LYS A 78 -15.56 -19.53 -12.65
C LYS A 78 -14.43 -19.36 -13.70
N GLU A 79 -13.24 -19.90 -13.41
CA GLU A 79 -12.01 -19.97 -14.24
C GLU A 79 -11.38 -18.66 -14.73
N LYS A 80 -12.17 -17.59 -14.91
CA LYS A 80 -11.75 -16.30 -15.45
C LYS A 80 -11.94 -15.14 -14.48
N TRP A 81 -12.57 -15.36 -13.32
CA TRP A 81 -12.76 -14.32 -12.32
C TRP A 81 -11.95 -14.64 -11.07
N GLY A 82 -11.51 -13.62 -10.36
CA GLY A 82 -10.99 -13.74 -9.02
C GLY A 82 -11.77 -12.81 -8.10
N VAL A 83 -12.02 -13.25 -6.87
CA VAL A 83 -12.62 -12.41 -5.84
C VAL A 83 -11.84 -12.54 -4.55
N GLY A 84 -11.79 -11.46 -3.78
CA GLY A 84 -11.04 -11.45 -2.54
C GLY A 84 -11.19 -10.14 -1.81
N GLY A 85 -10.35 -9.96 -0.81
CA GLY A 85 -10.25 -8.74 -0.05
C GLY A 85 -9.16 -8.83 0.98
N TYR A 86 -8.83 -7.70 1.59
CA TYR A 86 -7.88 -7.65 2.68
C TYR A 86 -8.27 -6.60 3.70
N VAL A 87 -7.80 -6.83 4.92
CA VAL A 87 -7.74 -5.86 5.99
C VAL A 87 -6.28 -5.57 6.26
N LEU A 88 -5.93 -4.30 6.39
CA LEU A 88 -4.60 -3.86 6.81
C LEU A 88 -4.78 -2.89 7.96
N ASN A 89 -4.12 -3.16 9.09
CA ASN A 89 -4.11 -2.30 10.24
C ASN A 89 -2.67 -1.94 10.59
N ASP A 90 -2.35 -0.66 10.48
CA ASP A 90 -1.06 -0.12 10.89
C ASP A 90 -1.20 0.77 12.11
N ASN A 91 -0.39 0.49 13.12
CA ASN A 91 -0.35 1.21 14.37
C ASN A 91 1.05 1.80 14.53
N SER A 92 1.16 3.08 14.22
CA SER A 92 2.40 3.83 14.30
C SER A 92 2.57 4.37 15.72
N SER A 93 3.24 3.59 16.58
CA SER A 93 3.62 4.01 17.94
C SER A 93 2.44 4.33 18.88
N ARG A 94 1.25 3.77 18.64
CA ARG A 94 -0.01 4.03 19.39
C ARG A 94 -0.51 5.47 19.32
N VAL A 95 0.15 6.34 18.57
CA VAL A 95 -0.24 7.74 18.41
C VAL A 95 -1.09 7.92 17.15
N PHE A 96 -0.76 7.16 16.09
CA PHE A 96 -1.51 7.14 14.84
C PHE A 96 -1.90 5.71 14.48
N ASN A 97 -3.08 5.55 13.90
CA ASN A 97 -3.58 4.27 13.41
C ASN A 97 -4.25 4.45 12.04
N SER A 98 -3.88 3.58 11.10
CA SER A 98 -4.49 3.50 9.77
C SER A 98 -5.07 2.10 9.59
N PHE A 99 -6.39 2.03 9.44
CA PHE A 99 -7.13 0.82 9.15
C PHE A 99 -7.64 0.89 7.72
N ASN A 100 -7.37 -0.13 6.92
CA ASN A 100 -7.82 -0.25 5.53
C ASN A 100 -8.61 -1.54 5.37
N PHE A 101 -9.80 -1.46 4.80
CA PHE A 101 -10.61 -2.60 4.41
C PHE A 101 -10.96 -2.47 2.93
N THR A 102 -10.54 -3.46 2.15
CA THR A 102 -10.68 -3.43 0.69
C THR A 102 -11.20 -4.76 0.18
N LEU A 103 -12.21 -4.69 -0.69
CA LEU A 103 -12.68 -5.80 -1.49
C LEU A 103 -12.05 -5.72 -2.88
N SER A 104 -11.82 -6.88 -3.49
CA SER A 104 -11.07 -7.02 -4.74
C SER A 104 -11.78 -7.96 -5.70
N GLY A 105 -11.79 -7.58 -6.97
CA GLY A 105 -12.24 -8.42 -8.07
C GLY A 105 -11.25 -8.35 -9.22
N SER A 106 -11.02 -9.47 -9.88
CA SER A 106 -10.18 -9.56 -11.08
C SER A 106 -10.85 -10.35 -12.18
N HIS A 107 -10.36 -10.13 -13.40
CA HIS A 107 -10.75 -10.83 -14.59
C HIS A 107 -9.52 -11.23 -15.42
N ASP A 108 -9.51 -12.47 -15.89
CA ASP A 108 -8.47 -13.04 -16.74
C ASP A 108 -8.96 -13.13 -18.20
N ILE A 109 -8.30 -12.36 -19.06
CA ILE A 109 -8.50 -12.37 -20.49
C ILE A 109 -7.39 -13.22 -21.11
N ALA A 110 -7.71 -14.48 -21.39
CA ALA A 110 -6.83 -15.36 -22.15
C ALA A 110 -6.87 -14.99 -23.64
N MET A 111 -5.70 -14.94 -24.27
CA MET A 111 -5.49 -14.50 -25.65
C MET A 111 -4.48 -15.42 -26.37
N GLY A 112 -4.54 -15.43 -27.71
CA GLY A 112 -3.60 -16.15 -28.57
C GLY A 112 -3.98 -17.62 -28.81
N ASN A 113 -3.12 -18.34 -29.53
CA ASN A 113 -3.34 -19.76 -29.80
C ASN A 113 -3.18 -20.57 -28.50
N GLN A 114 -4.20 -21.36 -28.17
CA GLN A 114 -4.25 -22.22 -26.97
C GLN A 114 -4.32 -21.49 -25.63
N ASP A 115 -4.77 -20.23 -25.59
CA ASP A 115 -5.02 -19.48 -24.34
C ASP A 115 -3.80 -19.33 -23.43
N LYS A 116 -2.59 -19.26 -24.02
CA LYS A 116 -1.32 -19.22 -23.27
C LYS A 116 -0.90 -17.82 -22.80
N HIS A 117 -1.49 -16.78 -23.36
CA HIS A 117 -1.24 -15.40 -22.95
C HIS A 117 -2.41 -14.92 -22.10
N HIS A 118 -2.12 -14.42 -20.91
CA HIS A 118 -3.14 -13.95 -19.98
C HIS A 118 -2.94 -12.47 -19.71
N LEU A 119 -3.98 -11.69 -19.95
CA LEU A 119 -4.07 -10.31 -19.53
C LEU A 119 -5.06 -10.23 -18.37
N LEU A 120 -4.53 -9.96 -17.18
CA LEU A 120 -5.28 -9.85 -15.95
C LEU A 120 -5.59 -8.38 -15.68
N ILE A 121 -6.85 -8.11 -15.38
CA ILE A 121 -7.33 -6.78 -14.97
C ILE A 121 -7.96 -6.94 -13.59
N GLY A 122 -7.69 -6.01 -12.69
CA GLY A 122 -8.29 -6.03 -11.36
C GLY A 122 -8.74 -4.66 -10.89
N LEU A 123 -9.78 -4.68 -10.06
CA LEU A 123 -10.34 -3.51 -9.39
C LEU A 123 -10.51 -3.81 -7.92
N GLN A 124 -10.28 -2.79 -7.11
CA GLN A 124 -10.43 -2.82 -5.67
C GLN A 124 -11.22 -1.62 -5.20
N ALA A 125 -12.08 -1.83 -4.22
CA ALA A 125 -12.85 -0.78 -3.59
C ALA A 125 -12.95 -1.04 -2.08
N GLY A 126 -12.84 0.02 -1.30
CA GLY A 126 -12.71 -0.10 0.14
C GLY A 126 -12.85 1.22 0.88
N ILE A 127 -12.45 1.17 2.14
CA ILE A 127 -12.40 2.32 3.03
C ILE A 127 -11.07 2.36 3.77
N ILE A 128 -10.55 3.57 3.95
CA ILE A 128 -9.42 3.86 4.82
C ILE A 128 -9.95 4.69 6.00
N HIS A 129 -9.73 4.18 7.20
CA HIS A 129 -10.03 4.84 8.45
C HIS A 129 -8.72 5.19 9.17
N LYS A 130 -8.41 6.48 9.23
CA LYS A 130 -7.23 6.98 9.95
C LYS A 130 -7.66 7.66 11.24
N LYS A 131 -6.97 7.34 12.33
CA LYS A 131 -7.19 7.90 13.66
C LYS A 131 -5.89 8.42 14.23
N MET A 132 -5.94 9.65 14.72
CA MET A 132 -4.84 10.34 15.39
C MET A 132 -5.20 10.56 16.85
N ARG A 133 -4.26 10.32 17.77
CA ARG A 133 -4.43 10.58 19.21
C ARG A 133 -3.58 11.80 19.59
N THR A 134 -4.16 12.98 19.37
CA THR A 134 -3.56 14.31 19.60
C THR A 134 -2.92 14.47 20.98
N GLY A 135 -3.57 13.98 22.05
CA GLY A 135 -3.06 14.04 23.42
C GLY A 135 -1.79 13.24 23.72
N ASN A 136 -1.25 12.50 22.75
CA ASN A 136 0.02 11.77 22.88
C ASN A 136 1.15 12.36 22.01
N TYR A 137 0.93 13.52 21.38
CA TYR A 137 1.97 14.26 20.67
C TYR A 137 2.60 15.32 21.57
N SER A 138 3.88 15.56 21.34
CA SER A 138 4.63 16.67 21.94
C SER A 138 5.00 17.63 20.82
N PHE A 139 4.74 18.91 21.02
CA PHE A 139 5.00 19.96 20.04
C PHE A 139 6.11 20.91 20.49
N ASP A 140 6.74 21.60 19.54
CA ASP A 140 7.87 22.50 19.80
C ASP A 140 7.48 23.67 20.73
N SER A 141 6.24 24.14 20.63
CA SER A 141 5.63 25.15 21.51
C SER A 141 5.58 24.74 23.00
N GLN A 142 5.73 23.45 23.29
CA GLN A 142 5.76 22.89 24.64
C GLN A 142 7.18 22.68 25.16
N TYR A 143 8.19 23.05 24.38
CA TYR A 143 9.57 23.15 24.84
C TYR A 143 9.90 24.61 25.18
N SER A 144 10.22 24.88 26.45
CA SER A 144 10.61 26.19 26.93
C SER A 144 11.79 26.10 27.89
N ASP A 145 12.75 27.02 27.75
CA ASP A 145 13.96 27.13 28.59
C ASP A 145 14.75 25.81 28.73
N GLY A 146 14.84 25.04 27.64
CA GLY A 146 15.56 23.77 27.60
C GLY A 146 14.86 22.60 28.31
N SER A 147 13.60 22.78 28.73
CA SER A 147 12.77 21.77 29.37
C SER A 147 11.45 21.56 28.61
N PHE A 148 10.88 20.36 28.72
CA PHE A 148 9.56 20.05 28.18
C PHE A 148 8.51 20.30 29.25
N ASP A 149 7.50 21.11 28.94
CA ASP A 149 6.42 21.48 29.84
C ASP A 149 5.06 21.12 29.20
N THR A 150 4.35 20.16 29.80
CA THR A 150 3.04 19.71 29.33
C THR A 150 1.92 20.70 29.59
N ASP A 151 2.13 21.69 30.47
CA ASP A 151 1.14 22.72 30.79
C ASP A 151 1.11 23.84 29.73
N LEU A 152 2.12 23.89 28.85
CA LEU A 152 2.13 24.79 27.70
C LEU A 152 1.18 24.30 26.59
N PRO A 153 0.43 25.23 25.95
CA PRO A 153 -0.45 24.87 24.85
C PRO A 153 0.37 24.42 23.63
N SER A 154 -0.08 23.36 22.97
CA SER A 154 0.54 22.88 21.72
C SER A 154 0.46 23.90 20.58
N ASN A 155 -0.48 24.84 20.62
CA ASN A 155 -0.79 25.79 19.55
C ASN A 155 -1.14 25.13 18.20
N GLU A 156 -1.38 23.82 18.18
CA GLU A 156 -1.83 23.08 17.00
C GLU A 156 -3.36 22.97 17.02
N VAL A 157 -4.00 23.35 15.91
CA VAL A 157 -5.46 23.27 15.76
C VAL A 157 -5.81 22.04 14.93
N PHE A 158 -6.17 20.95 15.62
CA PHE A 158 -6.71 19.74 15.00
C PHE A 158 -8.24 19.85 14.92
N GLU A 159 -8.80 19.92 13.71
CA GLU A 159 -10.25 19.94 13.53
C GLU A 159 -10.89 18.55 13.67
N LYS A 160 -10.15 17.50 13.32
CA LYS A 160 -10.63 16.11 13.38
C LYS A 160 -9.52 15.16 13.81
N GLU A 161 -9.84 14.26 14.71
CA GLU A 161 -8.96 13.16 15.14
C GLU A 161 -9.19 11.88 14.34
N VAL A 162 -10.28 11.82 13.58
CA VAL A 162 -10.70 10.65 12.82
C VAL A 162 -11.05 11.08 11.40
N ARG A 163 -10.59 10.28 10.43
CA ARG A 163 -10.86 10.47 9.02
C ARG A 163 -11.24 9.16 8.36
N LEU A 164 -12.36 9.17 7.65
CA LEU A 164 -12.82 8.05 6.82
C LEU A 164 -12.77 8.49 5.36
N MET A 165 -12.17 7.66 4.51
CA MET A 165 -11.90 7.95 3.11
C MET A 165 -12.25 6.75 2.24
N PRO A 166 -12.77 6.95 1.02
CA PRO A 166 -12.94 5.87 0.07
C PRO A 166 -11.58 5.44 -0.48
N GLU A 167 -11.42 4.14 -0.69
CA GLU A 167 -10.25 3.54 -1.33
C GLU A 167 -10.65 2.90 -2.65
N VAL A 168 -9.93 3.23 -3.73
CA VAL A 168 -10.16 2.64 -5.05
C VAL A 168 -8.81 2.40 -5.72
N ASN A 169 -8.59 1.14 -6.12
CA ASN A 169 -7.35 0.70 -6.76
C ASN A 169 -7.65 -0.06 -8.06
N MET A 170 -6.71 -0.02 -8.99
CA MET A 170 -6.80 -0.69 -10.28
C MET A 170 -5.48 -1.36 -10.59
N GLY A 171 -5.55 -2.52 -11.24
CA GLY A 171 -4.39 -3.35 -11.54
C GLY A 171 -4.45 -3.93 -12.94
N PHE A 172 -3.29 -4.05 -13.55
CA PHE A 172 -3.05 -4.77 -14.80
C PHE A 172 -1.88 -5.71 -14.58
N ALA A 173 -1.96 -6.93 -15.11
CA ALA A 173 -0.85 -7.85 -15.16
C ALA A 173 -0.89 -8.67 -16.44
N TYR A 174 0.28 -9.04 -16.94
CA TYR A 174 0.47 -9.92 -18.08
C TYR A 174 1.29 -11.11 -17.64
N MET A 175 0.89 -12.30 -18.06
CA MET A 175 1.67 -13.52 -17.87
C MET A 175 1.56 -14.44 -19.07
N ASN A 176 2.65 -15.14 -19.34
CA ASN A 176 2.70 -16.23 -20.31
C ASN A 176 2.78 -17.57 -19.57
N THR A 177 1.88 -18.50 -19.90
CA THR A 177 1.78 -19.83 -19.29
C THR A 177 2.34 -20.94 -20.20
N ASP A 178 3.00 -20.60 -21.31
CA ASP A 178 3.57 -21.55 -22.25
C ASP A 178 4.79 -22.30 -21.68
N LYS A 179 4.54 -23.50 -21.16
CA LYS A 179 5.57 -24.40 -20.65
C LYS A 179 6.58 -24.86 -21.72
N SER A 180 6.31 -24.66 -23.01
CA SER A 180 7.26 -24.99 -24.09
C SER A 180 8.34 -23.92 -24.27
N LEU A 181 8.13 -22.70 -23.78
CA LEU A 181 9.12 -21.63 -23.83
C LEU A 181 10.08 -21.74 -22.64
N ARG A 182 11.37 -21.51 -22.92
CA ARG A 182 12.42 -21.43 -21.88
C ARG A 182 12.24 -20.20 -20.98
N TYR A 183 11.56 -19.16 -21.47
CA TYR A 183 11.33 -17.91 -20.77
C TYR A 183 9.85 -17.55 -20.79
N ASN A 184 9.29 -17.28 -19.62
CA ASN A 184 7.90 -16.87 -19.46
C ASN A 184 7.86 -15.41 -18.97
N PRO A 185 7.67 -14.44 -19.88
CA PRO A 185 7.59 -13.04 -19.49
C PRO A 185 6.40 -12.81 -18.55
N TYR A 186 6.65 -12.03 -17.51
CA TYR A 186 5.66 -11.53 -16.55
C TYR A 186 5.85 -10.03 -16.40
N GLY A 187 4.77 -9.31 -16.16
CA GLY A 187 4.85 -7.90 -15.80
C GLY A 187 3.51 -7.38 -15.33
N GLY A 188 3.51 -6.30 -14.55
CA GLY A 188 2.29 -5.73 -14.01
C GLY A 188 2.42 -4.26 -13.62
N LEU A 189 1.28 -3.59 -13.56
CA LEU A 189 1.12 -2.23 -13.10
C LEU A 189 -0.06 -2.18 -12.13
N SER A 190 0.15 -1.64 -10.95
CA SER A 190 -0.88 -1.40 -9.95
C SER A 190 -0.96 0.09 -9.64
N LEU A 191 -2.17 0.63 -9.55
CA LEU A 191 -2.47 2.02 -9.21
C LEU A 191 -3.36 2.02 -7.97
N SER A 192 -2.94 2.67 -6.88
CA SER A 192 -3.70 2.78 -5.63
C SER A 192 -4.07 4.22 -5.30
N HIS A 193 -5.13 4.41 -4.50
CA HIS A 193 -5.64 5.72 -4.11
C HIS A 193 -6.07 6.60 -5.30
N ILE A 194 -6.70 5.98 -6.31
CA ILE A 194 -7.08 6.63 -7.57
C ILE A 194 -8.03 7.83 -7.34
N THR A 195 -8.85 7.75 -6.29
CA THR A 195 -9.79 8.82 -5.90
C THR A 195 -9.10 10.02 -5.24
N ASN A 196 -7.79 9.96 -4.95
CA ASN A 196 -7.01 11.00 -4.30
C ASN A 196 -7.75 11.65 -3.11
N PRO A 197 -8.21 10.86 -2.12
CA PRO A 197 -9.09 11.35 -1.08
C PRO A 197 -8.39 12.37 -0.18
N ARG A 198 -9.16 13.34 0.35
CA ARG A 198 -8.65 14.34 1.28
C ARG A 198 -8.30 13.70 2.62
N GLU A 199 -7.05 13.82 3.06
CA GLU A 199 -6.52 13.22 4.28
C GLU A 199 -6.34 14.23 5.44
N ASN A 200 -6.42 15.53 5.20
CA ASN A 200 -6.06 16.54 6.19
C ASN A 200 -6.74 16.40 7.59
N PHE A 201 -5.96 16.48 8.67
CA PHE A 201 -6.44 16.53 10.07
C PHE A 201 -6.44 17.94 10.68
N MET A 202 -5.73 18.89 10.04
CA MET A 202 -5.58 20.29 10.47
C MET A 202 -6.75 21.16 10.02
N SER A 203 -6.81 22.38 10.53
CA SER A 203 -7.87 23.34 10.20
C SER A 203 -7.93 23.76 8.72
N GLU A 204 -9.05 24.37 8.33
CA GLU A 204 -9.25 24.96 7.00
C GLU A 204 -8.05 25.84 6.58
N GLY A 205 -7.44 25.54 5.43
CA GLY A 205 -6.24 26.21 4.89
C GLY A 205 -5.12 25.27 4.48
N TYR A 206 -5.05 24.07 5.07
CA TYR A 206 -4.10 23.03 4.68
C TYR A 206 -4.78 21.99 3.78
N GLU A 207 -4.44 21.93 2.48
CA GLU A 207 -4.88 20.83 1.62
C GLU A 207 -3.85 19.70 1.66
N SER A 208 -4.24 18.57 2.27
CA SER A 208 -3.50 17.31 2.19
C SER A 208 -4.39 16.22 1.62
N ARG A 209 -3.90 15.53 0.59
CA ARG A 209 -4.59 14.45 -0.11
C ARG A 209 -3.69 13.24 -0.17
N LEU A 210 -4.28 12.05 -0.07
CA LEU A 210 -3.57 10.79 -0.20
C LEU A 210 -3.09 10.63 -1.64
N PRO A 211 -1.77 10.64 -1.92
CA PRO A 211 -1.25 10.62 -3.27
C PRO A 211 -1.56 9.31 -4.00
N LEU A 212 -1.68 9.39 -5.32
CA LEU A 212 -1.72 8.22 -6.20
C LEU A 212 -0.43 7.43 -6.05
N LYS A 213 -0.55 6.15 -5.68
CA LYS A 213 0.57 5.22 -5.63
C LYS A 213 0.57 4.36 -6.89
N TYR A 214 1.75 4.14 -7.47
CA TYR A 214 1.92 3.19 -8.56
C TYR A 214 3.02 2.18 -8.23
N ILE A 215 2.80 0.91 -8.59
CA ILE A 215 3.75 -0.19 -8.42
C ILE A 215 3.92 -0.86 -9.78
N ILE A 216 5.18 -1.02 -10.21
CA ILE A 216 5.55 -1.74 -11.43
C ILE A 216 6.17 -3.07 -11.01
N GLN A 217 5.66 -4.17 -11.55
CA GLN A 217 6.14 -5.53 -11.36
C GLN A 217 6.80 -5.99 -12.66
N MET A 218 8.01 -6.55 -12.58
CA MET A 218 8.80 -7.07 -13.72
C MET A 218 9.51 -8.35 -13.31
#